data_AF-A0A956W1Q4-F1
#
_entry.id   AF-A0A956W1Q4-F1
#
_cell.length_a   1.000
_cell.length_b   1.000
_cell.length_c   1.000
_cell.angle_alpha   90.00
_cell.angle_beta   90.00
_cell.angle_gamma   90.00
#
_symmetry.space_group_name_H-M   'P 1'
#
loop_
_entity.id
_entity.type
_entity.pdbx_description
1 polymer ?
#
loop_
_entity_poly.entity_id
_entity_poly.type
_entity_poly.pdbx_seq_one_letter_code
_entity_poly.pdbx_strand_id
1 'polypeptide(L)'
;AAVGGGLTVIQAPAGFGKSTLVESFAGEVDFKVAWVSLDASSTVPEVLAVALARALAGPSAGVQPQADTGQQLRAYLSVAIDECSERDPRPLLLVIDNTQALSRAVESSELLGWLFESLPPESEVVLIGREGLPLTEIDRRVTGGECLFIGPEDLAFTLAETRELATARGWDFDVEAAHLATGGWPIAVAGVVSGTVPLGDASSLTAPGAWERFVAREVWADVPEPLREPLLRLSVLTSIDTRLATALVGRAAWQSLRQWLAPRGFLSDHNTESTVRLNESFRHFLRARLLTDHPRLAEEATRAVITRLMESGAIADAILVAIDMDDLDLLVHVLEEHANVLLLQGAFALLRLSFDSLGAVNIDQMSPLNGVRLRVLVHTGFPEAALEQAAALLRKKSVPAETRFHALLAQIRALKALGRDVELTRLFDETRESVIGADPVL
;
A
#
# COMPACT_ATOMS: atom_id res chain seq x y z
N ALA A 1 15.54 16.63 18.38
CA ALA A 1 15.30 17.23 19.70
C ALA A 1 13.80 17.28 19.94
N ALA A 2 13.27 16.29 20.66
CA ALA A 2 11.84 16.11 20.99
C ALA A 2 11.54 16.36 22.48
N VAL A 3 12.56 16.71 23.25
CA VAL A 3 12.49 16.97 24.70
C VAL A 3 12.15 18.44 24.91
N GLY A 4 11.13 18.72 25.73
CA GLY A 4 10.66 20.07 26.06
C GLY A 4 9.13 20.23 26.14
N GLY A 5 8.36 19.19 25.83
CA GLY A 5 6.89 19.21 25.86
C GLY A 5 6.25 18.42 27.01
N GLY A 6 7.01 17.57 27.71
CA GLY A 6 6.50 16.72 28.79
C GLY A 6 5.66 15.53 28.32
N LEU A 7 5.31 15.44 27.03
CA LEU A 7 4.61 14.30 26.41
C LEU A 7 4.98 14.17 24.92
N THR A 8 5.37 12.96 24.52
CA THR A 8 5.51 12.54 23.12
C THR A 8 4.63 11.33 22.88
N VAL A 9 3.81 11.37 21.82
CA VAL A 9 2.96 10.26 21.40
C VAL A 9 3.44 9.74 20.05
N ILE A 10 3.84 8.48 20.00
CA ILE A 10 4.25 7.78 18.80
C ILE A 10 3.18 6.76 18.45
N GLN A 11 2.43 7.05 17.39
CA GLN A 11 1.29 6.25 16.99
C GLN A 11 1.40 5.83 15.53
N ALA A 12 1.58 4.53 15.32
CA ALA A 12 1.61 3.93 13.99
C ALA A 12 1.35 2.43 14.06
N PRO A 13 0.96 1.77 12.95
CA PRO A 13 0.81 0.32 12.92
C PRO A 13 2.07 -0.45 13.29
N ALA A 14 1.93 -1.77 13.38
CA ALA A 14 3.08 -2.65 13.53
C ALA A 14 4.08 -2.46 12.37
N GLY A 15 5.36 -2.67 12.66
CA GLY A 15 6.41 -2.62 11.64
C GLY A 15 6.90 -1.23 11.24
N PHE A 16 6.40 -0.15 11.85
CA PHE A 16 6.93 1.22 11.68
C PHE A 16 8.15 1.53 12.57
N GLY A 17 8.72 0.54 13.25
CA GLY A 17 9.95 0.74 14.04
C GLY A 17 9.80 1.62 15.29
N LYS A 18 8.57 1.87 15.77
CA LYS A 18 8.31 2.76 16.92
C LYS A 18 9.20 2.48 18.15
N SER A 19 9.21 1.23 18.63
CA SER A 19 10.02 0.85 19.80
C SER A 19 11.51 0.96 19.52
N THR A 20 11.96 0.58 18.31
CA THR A 20 13.36 0.72 17.88
C THR A 20 13.82 2.18 17.83
N LEU A 21 12.96 3.09 17.37
CA LEU A 21 13.24 4.53 17.37
C LEU A 21 13.44 5.04 18.81
N VAL A 22 12.54 4.68 19.73
CA VAL A 22 12.61 5.14 21.12
C VAL A 22 13.77 4.49 21.87
N GLU A 23 14.10 3.24 21.59
CA GLU A 23 15.31 2.58 22.12
C GLU A 23 16.59 3.31 21.69
N SER A 24 16.70 3.68 20.41
CA SER A 24 17.84 4.46 19.91
C SER A 24 17.91 5.83 20.57
N PHE A 25 16.77 6.54 20.63
CA PHE A 25 16.67 7.84 21.27
C PHE A 25 17.04 7.79 22.76
N ALA A 26 16.55 6.79 23.48
CA ALA A 26 16.83 6.58 24.90
C ALA A 26 18.33 6.34 25.18
N GLY A 27 19.08 5.83 24.21
CA GLY A 27 20.53 5.66 24.30
C GLY A 27 21.35 6.93 24.05
N GLU A 28 20.75 7.97 23.48
CA GLU A 28 21.42 9.21 23.09
C GLU A 28 21.16 10.40 24.04
N VAL A 29 20.16 10.27 24.92
CA VAL A 29 19.75 11.33 25.85
C VAL A 29 20.22 11.09 27.28
N ASP A 30 20.48 12.18 28.01
CA ASP A 30 20.89 12.11 29.42
C ASP A 30 19.67 12.09 30.37
N PHE A 31 18.87 11.04 30.26
CA PHE A 31 17.70 10.81 31.12
C PHE A 31 17.84 9.50 31.91
N LYS A 32 17.20 9.44 33.07
CA LYS A 32 16.89 8.16 33.71
C LYS A 32 15.73 7.53 32.95
N VAL A 33 16.00 6.47 32.19
CA VAL A 33 14.96 5.76 31.43
C VAL A 33 14.23 4.77 32.33
N ALA A 34 12.90 4.86 32.36
CA ALA A 34 11.99 3.87 32.92
C ALA A 34 11.09 3.35 31.80
N TRP A 35 11.21 2.07 31.45
CA TRP A 35 10.47 1.48 30.34
C TRP A 35 9.49 0.43 30.85
N VAL A 36 8.23 0.55 30.43
CA VAL A 36 7.20 -0.48 30.64
C VAL A 36 6.55 -0.82 29.30
N SER A 37 6.43 -2.12 29.00
CA SER A 37 5.59 -2.59 27.89
C SER A 37 4.32 -3.17 28.46
N LEU A 38 3.18 -2.66 28.02
CA LEU A 38 1.87 -3.10 28.45
C LEU A 38 1.42 -4.36 27.70
N ASP A 39 0.56 -5.14 28.35
CA ASP A 39 -0.07 -6.33 27.81
C ASP A 39 -1.54 -6.44 28.27
N ALA A 40 -2.22 -7.52 27.90
CA ALA A 40 -3.63 -7.72 28.25
C ALA A 40 -3.91 -7.72 29.77
N SER A 41 -2.92 -8.08 30.60
CA SER A 41 -3.05 -8.08 32.06
C SER A 41 -2.96 -6.67 32.65
N SER A 42 -2.38 -5.72 31.92
CA SER A 42 -2.27 -4.31 32.32
C SER A 42 -3.63 -3.60 32.42
N THR A 43 -4.70 -4.23 31.95
CA THR A 43 -6.08 -3.75 32.16
C THR A 43 -6.48 -3.75 33.64
N VAL A 44 -5.84 -4.57 34.46
CA VAL A 44 -6.02 -4.65 35.92
C VAL A 44 -5.14 -3.58 36.61
N PRO A 45 -5.72 -2.60 37.33
CA PRO A 45 -4.97 -1.47 37.89
C PRO A 45 -3.82 -1.86 38.82
N GLU A 46 -3.99 -2.91 39.62
CA GLU A 46 -2.97 -3.43 40.53
C GLU A 46 -1.77 -4.00 39.76
N VAL A 47 -2.02 -4.69 38.65
CA VAL A 47 -0.98 -5.26 37.78
C VAL A 47 -0.23 -4.14 37.07
N LEU A 48 -0.96 -3.15 36.56
CA LEU A 48 -0.36 -1.95 35.95
C LEU A 48 0.52 -1.20 36.96
N ALA A 49 0.02 -0.97 38.18
CA ALA A 49 0.77 -0.29 39.23
C ALA A 49 2.09 -1.01 39.54
N VAL A 50 2.07 -2.35 39.66
CA VAL A 50 3.28 -3.15 39.88
C VAL A 50 4.25 -3.04 38.70
N ALA A 51 3.76 -3.08 37.46
CA ALA A 51 4.59 -2.94 36.27
C ALA A 51 5.28 -1.57 36.21
N LEU A 52 4.54 -0.50 36.49
CA LEU A 52 5.05 0.87 36.57
C LEU A 52 6.07 1.04 37.71
N ALA A 53 5.76 0.55 38.90
CA ALA A 53 6.68 0.60 40.03
C ALA A 53 8.00 -0.14 39.74
N ARG A 54 7.95 -1.29 39.05
CA ARG A 54 9.14 -2.01 38.60
C ARG A 54 9.96 -1.22 37.59
N ALA A 55 9.31 -0.51 36.67
CA ALA A 55 10.00 0.32 35.68
C ALA A 55 10.69 1.54 36.33
N LEU A 56 10.04 2.17 37.31
CA LEU A 56 10.54 3.35 38.01
C LEU A 56 11.63 3.02 39.03
N ALA A 57 11.34 2.11 39.96
CA ALA A 57 12.18 1.85 41.14
C ALA A 57 12.87 0.47 41.11
N GLY A 58 12.75 -0.28 40.01
CA GLY A 58 13.43 -1.55 39.81
C GLY A 58 12.69 -2.78 40.38
N PRO A 59 13.26 -3.99 40.25
CA PRO A 59 12.55 -5.25 40.51
C PRO A 59 12.01 -5.39 41.95
N SER A 60 12.70 -4.82 42.93
CA SER A 60 12.33 -4.87 44.36
C SER A 60 11.08 -4.06 44.69
N ALA A 61 10.74 -3.04 43.89
CA ALA A 61 9.53 -2.27 44.06
C ALA A 61 8.27 -3.06 43.66
N GLY A 62 8.42 -4.12 42.86
CA GLY A 62 7.32 -4.89 42.28
C GLY A 62 6.62 -5.89 43.19
N VAL A 63 6.61 -5.66 44.50
CA VAL A 63 5.75 -6.37 45.45
C VAL A 63 4.31 -5.93 45.20
N GLN A 64 3.37 -6.88 45.14
CA GLN A 64 1.96 -6.54 44.95
C GLN A 64 1.49 -5.57 46.04
N PRO A 65 0.91 -4.42 45.68
CA PRO A 65 0.36 -3.51 46.66
C PRO A 65 -0.79 -4.19 47.39
N GLN A 66 -0.84 -4.06 48.72
CA GLN A 66 -2.07 -4.29 49.46
C GLN A 66 -2.97 -3.06 49.28
N ALA A 67 -3.62 -2.98 48.12
CA ALA A 67 -4.48 -1.87 47.72
C ALA A 67 -5.83 -2.42 47.29
N ASP A 68 -6.89 -1.92 47.94
CA ASP A 68 -8.28 -2.22 47.61
C ASP A 68 -8.95 -1.02 46.91
N THR A 69 -8.21 0.07 46.70
CA THR A 69 -8.71 1.34 46.14
C THR A 69 -7.68 2.00 45.23
N GLY A 70 -8.16 2.77 44.25
CA GLY A 70 -7.28 3.57 43.38
C GLY A 70 -6.39 4.55 44.14
N GLN A 71 -6.82 5.09 45.28
CA GLN A 71 -6.01 5.98 46.11
C GLN A 71 -4.79 5.26 46.71
N GLN A 72 -4.93 4.00 47.13
CA GLN A 72 -3.82 3.21 47.64
C GLN A 72 -2.82 2.86 46.52
N LEU A 73 -3.30 2.60 45.30
CA LEU A 73 -2.43 2.39 44.14
C LEU A 73 -1.64 3.64 43.78
N ARG A 74 -2.28 4.82 43.85
CA ARG A 74 -1.60 6.11 43.67
C ARG A 74 -0.51 6.30 44.73
N ALA A 75 -0.82 6.10 46.01
CA ALA A 75 0.17 6.20 47.08
C ALA A 75 1.36 5.22 46.90
N TYR A 76 1.08 3.99 46.46
CA TYR A 76 2.10 3.00 46.13
C TYR A 76 3.02 3.47 44.99
N LEU A 77 2.46 4.04 43.91
CA LEU A 77 3.24 4.60 42.81
C LEU A 77 4.02 5.86 43.22
N SER A 78 3.47 6.72 44.08
CA SER A 78 4.19 7.89 44.60
C SER A 78 5.50 7.48 45.28
N VAL A 79 5.48 6.43 46.09
CA VAL A 79 6.72 5.90 46.71
C VAL A 79 7.73 5.46 45.64
N ALA A 80 7.28 4.81 44.57
CA ALA A 80 8.17 4.40 43.48
C ALA A 80 8.76 5.59 42.69
N ILE A 81 7.99 6.67 42.52
CA ILE A 81 8.45 7.92 41.89
C ILE A 81 9.52 8.60 42.77
N ASP A 82 9.26 8.70 44.07
CA ASP A 82 10.19 9.30 45.03
C ASP A 82 11.51 8.50 45.08
N GLU A 83 11.42 7.17 45.19
CA GLU A 83 12.60 6.29 45.16
C GLU A 83 13.39 6.42 43.85
N CYS A 84 12.72 6.56 42.71
CA CYS A 84 13.38 6.77 41.43
C CYS A 84 14.17 8.08 41.42
N SER A 85 13.57 9.15 41.92
CA SER A 85 14.14 10.51 41.95
C SER A 85 15.31 10.62 42.94
N GLU A 86 15.26 9.90 44.07
CA GLU A 86 16.34 9.90 45.06
C GLU A 86 17.58 9.12 44.58
N ARG A 87 17.40 8.08 43.76
CA ARG A 87 18.49 7.21 43.29
C ARG A 87 19.27 7.79 42.12
N ASP A 88 18.65 8.64 41.31
CA ASP A 88 19.25 9.20 40.11
C ASP A 88 18.85 10.68 39.97
N PRO A 89 19.82 11.61 39.96
CA PRO A 89 19.52 13.03 39.86
C PRO A 89 19.10 13.49 38.45
N ARG A 90 19.19 12.62 37.44
CA ARG A 90 18.80 12.94 36.06
C ARG A 90 17.27 13.00 35.91
N PRO A 91 16.75 13.83 35.00
CA PRO A 91 15.32 13.85 34.71
C PRO A 91 14.83 12.48 34.22
N LEU A 92 13.56 12.15 34.53
CA LEU A 92 12.96 10.87 34.20
C LEU A 92 12.42 10.87 32.76
N LEU A 93 12.74 9.82 32.00
CA LEU A 93 12.08 9.48 30.73
C LEU A 93 11.24 8.22 30.94
N LEU A 94 9.93 8.38 31.07
CA LEU A 94 9.00 7.27 31.20
C LEU A 94 8.50 6.85 29.82
N VAL A 95 8.91 5.66 29.37
CA VAL A 95 8.44 5.05 28.12
C VAL A 95 7.37 4.02 28.45
N ILE A 96 6.19 4.20 27.86
CA ILE A 96 5.06 3.25 27.95
C ILE A 96 4.76 2.72 26.56
N ASP A 97 5.13 1.46 26.35
CA ASP A 97 4.92 0.75 25.08
C ASP A 97 3.62 -0.07 25.09
N ASN A 98 3.06 -0.28 23.92
CA ASN A 98 1.81 -1.01 23.67
C ASN A 98 0.57 -0.41 24.36
N THR A 99 0.40 0.91 24.30
CA THR A 99 -0.73 1.62 24.94
C THR A 99 -2.13 1.15 24.49
N GLN A 100 -2.26 0.54 23.31
CA GLN A 100 -3.51 -0.07 22.86
C GLN A 100 -4.07 -1.13 23.84
N ALA A 101 -3.24 -1.72 24.69
CA ALA A 101 -3.69 -2.64 25.74
C ALA A 101 -4.68 -2.00 26.73
N LEU A 102 -4.67 -0.67 26.86
CA LEU A 102 -5.53 0.08 27.78
C LEU A 102 -6.71 0.77 27.11
N SER A 103 -6.91 0.63 25.80
CA SER A 103 -7.92 1.42 25.05
C SER A 103 -9.37 1.27 25.53
N ARG A 104 -9.67 0.22 26.31
CA ARG A 104 -10.97 -0.01 26.95
C ARG A 104 -10.91 -0.16 28.48
N ALA A 105 -9.77 0.12 29.10
CA ALA A 105 -9.56 -0.07 30.54
C ALA A 105 -9.57 1.29 31.27
N VAL A 106 -10.75 1.78 31.63
CA VAL A 106 -10.96 3.12 32.22
C VAL A 106 -10.12 3.32 33.47
N GLU A 107 -10.22 2.41 34.45
CA GLU A 107 -9.56 2.54 35.76
C GLU A 107 -8.02 2.58 35.64
N SER A 108 -7.47 1.70 34.80
CA SER A 108 -6.03 1.66 34.51
C SER A 108 -5.56 2.87 33.71
N SER A 109 -6.40 3.38 32.81
CA SER A 109 -6.12 4.61 32.07
C SER A 109 -6.13 5.83 33.01
N GLU A 110 -7.11 5.94 33.92
CA GLU A 110 -7.16 7.01 34.93
C GLU A 110 -5.96 6.99 35.88
N LEU A 111 -5.48 5.81 36.25
CA LEU A 111 -4.25 5.66 37.03
C LEU A 111 -3.03 6.19 36.27
N LEU A 112 -2.95 5.93 34.96
CA LEU A 112 -1.92 6.44 34.07
C LEU A 112 -2.00 7.98 33.92
N GLY A 113 -3.20 8.52 33.77
CA GLY A 113 -3.44 9.96 33.72
C GLY A 113 -2.95 10.67 34.99
N TRP A 114 -3.31 10.12 36.16
CA TRP A 114 -2.80 10.62 37.44
C TRP A 114 -1.27 10.53 37.53
N LEU A 115 -0.66 9.44 37.03
CA LEU A 115 0.79 9.27 37.05
C LEU A 115 1.48 10.40 36.28
N PHE A 116 0.98 10.77 35.09
CA PHE A 116 1.57 11.84 34.27
C PHE A 116 1.56 13.20 34.95
N GLU A 117 0.57 13.47 35.79
CA GLU A 117 0.49 14.70 36.59
C GLU A 117 1.37 14.67 37.84
N SER A 118 1.77 13.46 38.27
CA SER A 118 2.53 13.22 39.50
C SER A 118 4.03 13.02 39.27
N LEU A 119 4.49 12.99 38.01
CA LEU A 119 5.92 12.87 37.71
C LEU A 119 6.70 14.12 38.14
N PRO A 120 7.98 13.98 38.50
CA PRO A 120 8.84 15.12 38.83
C PRO A 120 8.89 16.16 37.71
N PRO A 121 9.17 17.44 38.02
CA PRO A 121 9.42 18.46 37.00
C PRO A 121 10.50 17.99 36.00
N GLU A 122 10.41 18.45 34.75
CA GLU A 122 11.34 18.10 33.67
C GLU A 122 11.30 16.63 33.22
N SER A 123 10.40 15.82 33.79
CA SER A 123 10.15 14.46 33.29
C SER A 123 9.49 14.49 31.92
N GLU A 124 9.88 13.53 31.09
CA GLU A 124 9.31 13.30 29.77
C GLU A 124 8.56 11.97 29.74
N VAL A 125 7.43 11.95 29.05
CA VAL A 125 6.64 10.74 28.84
C VAL A 125 6.61 10.42 27.35
N VAL A 126 6.94 9.18 26.98
CA VAL A 126 6.80 8.67 25.62
C VAL A 126 5.76 7.56 25.60
N LEU A 127 4.68 7.78 24.86
CA LEU A 127 3.62 6.79 24.65
C LEU A 127 3.78 6.15 23.28
N ILE A 128 3.91 4.83 23.24
CA ILE A 128 4.03 4.07 21.99
C ILE A 128 2.79 3.20 21.82
N GLY A 129 2.08 3.37 20.70
CA GLY A 129 0.83 2.66 20.46
C GLY A 129 0.48 2.49 18.98
N ARG A 130 -0.55 1.69 18.72
CA ARG A 130 -1.16 1.52 17.38
C ARG A 130 -2.38 2.42 17.17
N GLU A 131 -3.03 2.78 18.25
CA GLU A 131 -4.25 3.58 18.29
C GLU A 131 -4.16 4.59 19.44
N GLY A 132 -4.99 5.63 19.37
CA GLY A 132 -5.03 6.66 20.40
C GLY A 132 -5.52 6.08 21.73
N LEU A 133 -4.82 6.41 22.80
CA LEU A 133 -5.28 6.11 24.16
C LEU A 133 -6.29 7.20 24.55
N PRO A 134 -7.56 6.87 24.87
CA PRO A 134 -8.61 7.85 25.09
C PRO A 134 -8.51 8.49 26.48
N LEU A 135 -7.46 9.28 26.68
CA LEU A 135 -7.20 10.03 27.92
C LEU A 135 -7.37 11.53 27.68
N THR A 136 -8.22 12.14 28.49
CA THR A 136 -8.52 13.58 28.42
C THR A 136 -7.26 14.42 28.65
N GLU A 137 -6.32 13.93 29.47
CA GLU A 137 -5.04 14.56 29.75
C GLU A 137 -4.16 14.63 28.49
N ILE A 138 -4.17 13.58 27.67
CA ILE A 138 -3.47 13.56 26.38
C ILE A 138 -4.12 14.60 25.45
N ASP A 139 -5.45 14.57 25.30
CA ASP A 139 -6.18 15.52 24.46
C ASP A 139 -5.93 16.98 24.89
N ARG A 140 -5.88 17.25 26.20
CA ARG A 140 -5.57 18.56 26.76
C ARG A 140 -4.15 19.02 26.41
N ARG A 141 -3.14 18.15 26.54
CA ARG A 141 -1.75 18.49 26.19
C ARG A 141 -1.57 18.66 24.68
N VAL A 142 -2.23 17.83 23.87
CA VAL A 142 -2.27 17.99 22.41
C VAL A 142 -2.88 19.33 22.02
N THR A 143 -4.05 19.68 22.56
CA THR A 143 -4.70 20.96 22.27
C THR A 143 -3.96 22.17 22.83
N GLY A 144 -3.20 21.99 23.92
CA GLY A 144 -2.34 23.01 24.52
C GLY A 144 -1.00 23.22 23.79
N GLY A 145 -0.64 22.38 22.81
CA GLY A 145 0.66 22.42 22.14
C GLY A 145 1.81 21.85 22.98
N GLU A 146 1.50 21.12 24.04
CA GLU A 146 2.42 20.47 24.99
C GLU A 146 2.60 18.98 24.66
N CYS A 147 2.40 18.59 23.38
CA CYS A 147 2.55 17.22 22.94
C CYS A 147 3.20 17.18 21.56
N LEU A 148 4.30 16.42 21.42
CA LEU A 148 4.81 16.03 20.11
C LEU A 148 4.09 14.77 19.65
N PHE A 149 3.46 14.82 18.47
CA PHE A 149 2.86 13.64 17.86
C PHE A 149 3.73 13.17 16.69
N ILE A 150 4.06 11.88 16.67
CA ILE A 150 4.82 11.22 15.60
C ILE A 150 3.93 10.12 15.01
N GLY A 151 3.53 10.32 13.76
CA GLY A 151 2.64 9.42 13.03
C GLY A 151 3.35 8.47 12.07
N PRO A 152 2.60 7.66 11.30
CA PRO A 152 3.17 6.77 10.28
C PRO A 152 3.94 7.54 9.20
N GLU A 153 3.50 8.75 8.83
CA GLU A 153 4.17 9.57 7.81
C GLU A 153 5.55 10.04 8.27
N ASP A 154 5.71 10.39 9.54
CA ASP A 154 6.98 10.77 10.14
C ASP A 154 7.94 9.58 10.31
N LEU A 155 7.38 8.37 10.48
CA LEU A 155 8.13 7.13 10.66
C LEU A 155 8.42 6.38 9.35
N ALA A 156 7.73 6.75 8.27
CA ALA A 156 7.98 6.17 6.96
C ALA A 156 9.37 6.59 6.51
N PHE A 157 10.19 5.62 6.13
CA PHE A 157 11.51 5.90 5.59
C PHE A 157 11.37 6.75 4.35
N THR A 158 12.08 7.87 4.34
CA THR A 158 12.33 8.65 3.14
C THR A 158 13.11 7.82 2.12
N LEU A 159 13.12 8.28 0.86
CA LEU A 159 13.96 7.66 -0.16
C LEU A 159 15.45 7.68 0.22
N ALA A 160 15.90 8.71 0.94
CA ALA A 160 17.28 8.79 1.44
C ALA A 160 17.57 7.69 2.48
N GLU A 161 16.73 7.54 3.50
CA GLU A 161 16.87 6.49 4.52
C GLU A 161 16.74 5.08 3.92
N THR A 162 15.89 4.91 2.92
CA THR A 162 15.78 3.65 2.16
C THR A 162 17.10 3.31 1.46
N ARG A 163 17.75 4.31 0.82
CA ARG A 163 19.08 4.13 0.21
C ARG A 163 20.16 3.85 1.24
N GLU A 164 20.13 4.51 2.39
CA GLU A 164 21.08 4.27 3.48
C GLU A 164 20.96 2.85 4.01
N LEU A 165 19.74 2.35 4.24
CA LEU A 165 19.51 0.97 4.66
C LEU A 165 19.99 -0.02 3.59
N ALA A 166 19.65 0.19 2.32
CA ALA A 166 20.09 -0.65 1.21
C ALA A 166 21.63 -0.73 1.17
N THR A 167 22.30 0.42 1.26
CA THR A 167 23.77 0.52 1.29
C THR A 167 24.35 -0.23 2.49
N ALA A 168 23.80 -0.03 3.68
CA ALA A 168 24.24 -0.69 4.91
C ALA A 168 24.10 -2.22 4.86
N ARG A 169 23.18 -2.73 4.02
CA ARG A 169 22.94 -4.16 3.81
C ARG A 169 23.60 -4.71 2.55
N GLY A 170 24.32 -3.88 1.79
CA GLY A 170 24.96 -4.27 0.52
C GLY A 170 23.95 -4.72 -0.54
N TRP A 171 22.78 -4.07 -0.59
CA TRP A 171 21.72 -4.36 -1.55
C TRP A 171 21.77 -3.38 -2.71
N ASP A 172 22.13 -3.87 -3.90
CA ASP A 172 22.46 -3.05 -5.10
C ASP A 172 21.31 -2.97 -6.14
N PHE A 173 20.07 -3.24 -5.74
CA PHE A 173 18.91 -3.23 -6.64
C PHE A 173 18.19 -1.87 -6.64
N ASP A 174 17.10 -1.76 -7.43
CA ASP A 174 16.31 -0.55 -7.63
C ASP A 174 15.64 -0.07 -6.32
N VAL A 175 16.30 0.88 -5.64
CA VAL A 175 15.86 1.44 -4.36
C VAL A 175 14.61 2.29 -4.54
N GLU A 176 14.49 3.00 -5.66
CA GLU A 176 13.33 3.80 -6.01
C GLU A 176 12.09 2.91 -6.15
N ALA A 177 12.20 1.78 -6.84
CA ALA A 177 11.12 0.80 -6.94
C ALA A 177 10.77 0.20 -5.57
N ALA A 178 11.77 -0.14 -4.74
CA ALA A 178 11.53 -0.66 -3.40
C ALA A 178 10.80 0.36 -2.50
N HIS A 179 11.26 1.60 -2.50
CA HIS A 179 10.63 2.67 -1.73
C HIS A 179 9.19 2.92 -2.21
N LEU A 180 8.95 2.97 -3.52
CA LEU A 180 7.62 3.15 -4.10
C LEU A 180 6.68 1.99 -3.75
N ALA A 181 7.14 0.74 -3.85
CA ALA A 181 6.34 -0.45 -3.57
C ALA A 181 6.00 -0.61 -2.08
N THR A 182 6.84 -0.08 -1.19
CA THR A 182 6.65 -0.18 0.26
C THR A 182 6.03 1.07 0.87
N GLY A 183 5.99 2.18 0.13
CA GLY A 183 5.60 3.50 0.65
C GLY A 183 6.47 3.94 1.82
N GLY A 184 7.74 3.49 1.87
CA GLY A 184 8.65 3.77 2.99
C GLY A 184 8.35 2.98 4.29
N TRP A 185 7.40 2.03 4.30
CA TRP A 185 7.08 1.27 5.52
C TRP A 185 8.31 0.48 6.02
N PRO A 186 8.90 0.80 7.19
CA PRO A 186 10.22 0.29 7.57
C PRO A 186 10.38 -1.24 7.53
N ILE A 187 9.41 -2.00 8.03
CA ILE A 187 9.45 -3.46 7.98
C ILE A 187 9.37 -4.01 6.55
N ALA A 188 8.62 -3.35 5.67
CA ALA A 188 8.48 -3.75 4.28
C ALA A 188 9.76 -3.43 3.51
N VAL A 189 10.35 -2.24 3.72
CA VAL A 189 11.65 -1.86 3.15
C VAL A 189 12.74 -2.83 3.59
N ALA A 190 12.85 -3.08 4.89
CA ALA A 190 13.82 -4.05 5.42
C ALA A 190 13.56 -5.47 4.87
N GLY A 191 12.29 -5.82 4.67
CA GLY A 191 11.87 -7.08 4.08
C GLY A 191 12.27 -7.23 2.62
N VAL A 192 12.13 -6.18 1.80
CA VAL A 192 12.58 -6.16 0.40
C VAL A 192 14.11 -6.27 0.33
N VAL A 193 14.81 -5.47 1.14
CA VAL A 193 16.28 -5.46 1.20
C VAL A 193 16.83 -6.83 1.67
N SER A 194 16.10 -7.56 2.52
CA SER A 194 16.48 -8.91 2.99
C SER A 194 15.92 -10.05 2.14
N GLY A 195 15.16 -9.75 1.09
CA GLY A 195 14.54 -10.72 0.20
C GLY A 195 13.39 -11.52 0.81
N THR A 196 12.81 -11.09 1.94
CA THR A 196 11.64 -11.74 2.56
C THR A 196 10.30 -11.19 2.06
N VAL A 197 10.32 -10.02 1.42
CA VAL A 197 9.16 -9.37 0.79
C VAL A 197 9.43 -9.26 -0.70
N PRO A 198 8.47 -9.67 -1.57
CA PRO A 198 8.68 -9.61 -3.00
C PRO A 198 8.70 -8.17 -3.50
N LEU A 199 9.62 -7.88 -4.42
CA LEU A 199 9.60 -6.68 -5.24
C LEU A 199 9.09 -7.05 -6.64
N GLY A 200 7.77 -7.01 -6.81
CA GLY A 200 7.09 -7.54 -8.00
C GLY A 200 7.13 -9.07 -8.11
N ASP A 201 6.67 -9.60 -9.24
CA ASP A 201 6.41 -11.04 -9.43
C ASP A 201 7.66 -11.91 -9.67
N ALA A 202 8.85 -11.29 -9.79
CA ALA A 202 10.06 -11.96 -10.27
C ALA A 202 11.11 -12.27 -9.19
N SER A 203 10.84 -12.02 -7.91
CA SER A 203 11.85 -12.13 -6.86
C SER A 203 11.84 -13.48 -6.12
N SER A 204 13.00 -14.14 -6.05
CA SER A 204 13.19 -15.35 -5.24
C SER A 204 13.21 -14.98 -3.76
N LEU A 205 12.21 -15.41 -3.00
CA LEU A 205 12.08 -15.07 -1.58
C LEU A 205 12.97 -15.95 -0.69
N THR A 206 13.65 -15.32 0.27
CA THR A 206 14.48 -16.00 1.29
C THR A 206 13.64 -16.69 2.35
N ALA A 207 12.44 -16.16 2.64
CA ALA A 207 11.48 -16.74 3.58
C ALA A 207 10.03 -16.62 3.06
N PRO A 208 9.62 -17.46 2.09
CA PRO A 208 8.27 -17.43 1.54
C PRO A 208 7.20 -17.53 2.63
N GLY A 209 6.14 -16.71 2.54
CA GLY A 209 5.02 -16.76 3.49
C GLY A 209 5.24 -15.97 4.80
N ALA A 210 6.45 -15.52 5.11
CA ALA A 210 6.72 -14.81 6.36
C ALA A 210 6.08 -13.43 6.38
N TRP A 211 6.17 -12.70 5.27
CA TRP A 211 5.52 -11.42 5.06
C TRP A 211 4.00 -11.52 5.21
N GLU A 212 3.39 -12.50 4.54
CA GLU A 212 1.95 -12.72 4.52
C GLU A 212 1.44 -13.08 5.92
N ARG A 213 2.16 -13.91 6.67
CA ARG A 213 1.82 -14.24 8.06
C ARG A 213 1.92 -13.00 8.97
N PHE A 214 2.92 -12.16 8.77
CA PHE A 214 3.07 -10.91 9.51
C PHE A 214 1.90 -9.96 9.22
N VAL A 215 1.64 -9.62 7.96
CA VAL A 215 0.53 -8.72 7.59
C VAL A 215 -0.81 -9.31 8.02
N ALA A 216 -1.01 -10.62 7.91
CA ALA A 216 -2.23 -11.28 8.38
C ALA A 216 -2.46 -11.11 9.88
N ARG A 217 -1.41 -11.25 10.70
CA ARG A 217 -1.52 -11.16 12.16
C ARG A 217 -1.58 -9.73 12.65
N GLU A 218 -0.73 -8.88 12.11
CA GLU A 218 -0.44 -7.55 12.68
C GLU A 218 -1.24 -6.42 12.04
N VAL A 219 -1.83 -6.65 10.87
CA VAL A 219 -2.62 -5.65 10.15
C VAL A 219 -4.03 -6.16 9.87
N TRP A 220 -4.16 -7.33 9.22
CA TRP A 220 -5.46 -7.85 8.80
C TRP A 220 -6.36 -8.25 9.98
N ALA A 221 -5.79 -8.83 11.04
CA ALA A 221 -6.55 -9.17 12.25
C ALA A 221 -7.23 -7.95 12.87
N ASP A 222 -6.59 -6.78 12.77
CA ASP A 222 -7.07 -5.50 13.31
C ASP A 222 -8.06 -4.78 12.38
N VAL A 223 -8.31 -5.30 11.15
CA VAL A 223 -9.34 -4.76 10.24
C VAL A 223 -10.72 -5.09 10.79
N PRO A 224 -11.57 -4.07 11.08
CA PRO A 224 -12.95 -4.28 11.52
C PRO A 224 -13.73 -5.12 10.53
N GLU A 225 -14.53 -6.07 11.04
CA GLU A 225 -15.28 -7.02 10.20
C GLU A 225 -16.10 -6.33 9.09
N PRO A 226 -16.85 -5.23 9.35
CA PRO A 226 -17.63 -4.55 8.31
C PRO A 226 -16.79 -3.91 7.18
N LEU A 227 -15.48 -3.74 7.40
CA LEU A 227 -14.56 -3.12 6.45
C LEU A 227 -13.79 -4.14 5.61
N ARG A 228 -13.80 -5.43 5.97
CA ARG A 228 -12.99 -6.46 5.32
C ARG A 228 -13.37 -6.67 3.85
N GLU A 229 -14.65 -6.93 3.56
CA GLU A 229 -15.10 -7.11 2.19
C GLU A 229 -14.92 -5.82 1.35
N PRO A 230 -15.35 -4.62 1.81
CA PRO A 230 -15.07 -3.37 1.11
C PRO A 230 -13.59 -3.16 0.78
N LEU A 231 -12.70 -3.45 1.73
CA LEU A 231 -11.26 -3.31 1.53
C LEU A 231 -10.72 -4.30 0.49
N LEU A 232 -11.19 -5.55 0.52
CA LEU A 232 -10.85 -6.53 -0.50
C LEU A 232 -11.33 -6.09 -1.89
N ARG A 233 -12.56 -5.61 -2.04
CA ARG A 233 -13.09 -5.10 -3.31
C ARG A 233 -12.24 -3.96 -3.88
N LEU A 234 -11.80 -3.03 -3.03
CA LEU A 234 -10.96 -1.91 -3.46
C LEU A 234 -9.51 -2.29 -3.74
N SER A 235 -9.02 -3.44 -3.25
CA SER A 235 -7.64 -3.90 -3.51
C SER A 235 -7.37 -4.20 -4.99
N VAL A 236 -8.42 -4.37 -5.80
CA VAL A 236 -8.33 -4.51 -7.25
C VAL A 236 -7.79 -3.22 -7.89
N LEU A 237 -8.09 -2.05 -7.32
CA LEU A 237 -7.66 -0.76 -7.86
C LEU A 237 -6.21 -0.45 -7.45
N THR A 238 -5.42 0.04 -8.41
CA THR A 238 -4.09 0.64 -8.15
C THR A 238 -4.20 2.09 -7.67
N SER A 239 -5.28 2.77 -8.06
CA SER A 239 -5.60 4.15 -7.70
C SER A 239 -7.09 4.27 -7.43
N ILE A 240 -7.45 4.89 -6.30
CA ILE A 240 -8.82 4.94 -5.79
C ILE A 240 -9.32 6.38 -5.86
N ASP A 241 -10.20 6.64 -6.83
CA ASP A 241 -11.00 7.86 -6.87
C ASP A 241 -12.20 7.76 -5.91
N THR A 242 -12.53 8.87 -5.25
CA THR A 242 -13.63 8.92 -4.27
C THR A 242 -14.99 8.56 -4.87
N ARG A 243 -15.28 8.95 -6.12
CA ARG A 243 -16.55 8.60 -6.77
C ARG A 243 -16.59 7.12 -7.10
N LEU A 244 -15.49 6.58 -7.63
CA LEU A 244 -15.37 5.15 -7.94
C LEU A 244 -15.51 4.29 -6.67
N ALA A 245 -14.79 4.64 -5.60
CA ALA A 245 -14.89 3.94 -4.32
C ALA A 245 -16.33 3.96 -3.77
N THR A 246 -16.96 5.14 -3.80
CA THR A 246 -18.35 5.30 -3.34
C THR A 246 -19.32 4.46 -4.17
N ALA A 247 -19.09 4.33 -5.48
CA ALA A 247 -19.92 3.51 -6.36
C ALA A 247 -19.74 2.00 -6.11
N LEU A 248 -18.54 1.56 -5.71
CA LEU A 248 -18.20 0.15 -5.52
C LEU A 248 -18.59 -0.38 -4.13
N VAL A 249 -18.33 0.40 -3.08
CA VAL A 249 -18.53 -0.06 -1.68
C VAL A 249 -19.55 0.77 -0.90
N GLY A 250 -20.04 1.88 -1.48
CA GLY A 250 -20.95 2.79 -0.82
C GLY A 250 -20.24 3.89 -0.01
N ARG A 251 -20.92 5.04 0.15
CA ARG A 251 -20.34 6.23 0.78
C ARG A 251 -19.92 5.99 2.24
N ALA A 252 -20.78 5.32 3.01
CA ALA A 252 -20.51 5.07 4.43
C ALA A 252 -19.31 4.13 4.62
N ALA A 253 -19.23 3.03 3.85
CA ALA A 253 -18.09 2.12 3.90
C ALA A 253 -16.80 2.80 3.47
N TRP A 254 -16.84 3.61 2.40
CA TRP A 254 -15.67 4.37 1.95
C TRP A 254 -15.16 5.36 3.01
N GLN A 255 -16.07 6.09 3.67
CA GLN A 255 -15.70 7.00 4.75
C GLN A 255 -15.06 6.27 5.93
N SER A 256 -15.65 5.16 6.37
CA SER A 256 -15.09 4.34 7.46
C SER A 256 -13.74 3.73 7.08
N LEU A 257 -13.56 3.29 5.83
CA LEU A 257 -12.27 2.81 5.33
C LEU A 257 -11.21 3.90 5.37
N ARG A 258 -11.50 5.12 4.88
CA ARG A 258 -10.54 6.22 4.94
C ARG A 258 -10.15 6.57 6.37
N GLN A 259 -11.11 6.62 7.28
CA GLN A 259 -10.87 6.88 8.71
C GLN A 259 -10.00 5.77 9.35
N TRP A 260 -10.11 4.54 8.87
CA TRP A 260 -9.28 3.44 9.37
C TRP A 260 -7.88 3.43 8.73
N LEU A 261 -7.77 3.64 7.41
CA LEU A 261 -6.52 3.51 6.65
C LEU A 261 -5.58 4.72 6.79
N ALA A 262 -6.10 5.95 6.76
CA ALA A 262 -5.28 7.16 6.72
C ALA A 262 -4.40 7.33 7.97
N PRO A 263 -4.93 7.21 9.21
CA PRO A 263 -4.10 7.31 10.41
C PRO A 263 -3.09 6.17 10.57
N ARG A 264 -3.18 5.15 9.71
CA ARG A 264 -2.30 3.97 9.68
C ARG A 264 -1.26 4.04 8.57
N GLY A 265 -1.24 5.11 7.76
CA GLY A 265 -0.29 5.25 6.64
C GLY A 265 -0.51 4.23 5.51
N PHE A 266 -1.70 3.63 5.43
CA PHE A 266 -2.04 2.69 4.35
C PHE A 266 -2.65 3.38 3.12
N LEU A 267 -2.86 4.69 3.19
CA LEU A 267 -3.17 5.53 2.04
C LEU A 267 -1.99 6.45 1.77
N SER A 268 -1.64 6.58 0.49
CA SER A 268 -0.74 7.61 -0.01
C SER A 268 -1.53 8.52 -0.95
N ASP A 269 -1.39 9.83 -0.78
CA ASP A 269 -2.08 10.79 -1.62
C ASP A 269 -1.42 10.85 -3.01
N HIS A 270 -2.26 10.87 -4.05
CA HIS A 270 -1.83 11.32 -5.36
C HIS A 270 -2.01 12.83 -5.48
N ASN A 271 -1.41 13.45 -6.51
CA ASN A 271 -1.32 14.89 -6.80
C ASN A 271 -2.64 15.73 -6.76
N THR A 272 -3.78 15.17 -6.35
CA THR A 272 -5.09 15.83 -6.21
C THR A 272 -5.84 15.26 -5.01
N GLU A 273 -6.54 16.12 -4.24
CA GLU A 273 -7.32 15.75 -3.02
C GLU A 273 -8.37 14.63 -3.22
N SER A 274 -8.71 14.27 -4.46
CA SER A 274 -9.75 13.29 -4.79
C SER A 274 -9.29 11.84 -4.97
N THR A 275 -7.98 11.61 -5.11
CA THR A 275 -7.43 10.32 -5.54
C THR A 275 -6.35 9.83 -4.58
N VAL A 276 -6.54 8.64 -4.03
CA VAL A 276 -5.62 8.02 -3.06
C VAL A 276 -5.18 6.65 -3.54
N ARG A 277 -3.99 6.21 -3.14
CA ARG A 277 -3.47 4.86 -3.42
C ARG A 277 -3.34 4.07 -2.14
N LEU A 278 -3.77 2.80 -2.18
CA LEU A 278 -3.42 1.86 -1.13
C LEU A 278 -1.91 1.61 -1.18
N ASN A 279 -1.28 1.48 -0.02
CA ASN A 279 0.10 1.01 0.08
C ASN A 279 0.24 -0.31 -0.71
N GLU A 280 1.17 -0.38 -1.67
CA GLU A 280 1.22 -1.49 -2.64
C GLU A 280 1.52 -2.83 -1.95
N SER A 281 2.38 -2.83 -0.93
CA SER A 281 2.68 -4.06 -0.17
C SER A 281 1.45 -4.59 0.59
N PHE A 282 0.61 -3.69 1.12
CA PHE A 282 -0.65 -4.09 1.74
C PHE A 282 -1.72 -4.49 0.71
N ARG A 283 -1.81 -3.75 -0.41
CA ARG A 283 -2.68 -4.07 -1.55
C ARG A 283 -2.38 -5.47 -2.09
N HIS A 284 -1.10 -5.80 -2.32
CA HIS A 284 -0.66 -7.11 -2.78
C HIS A 284 -1.13 -8.23 -1.85
N PHE A 285 -0.97 -8.06 -0.53
CA PHE A 285 -1.49 -8.99 0.47
C PHE A 285 -3.02 -9.16 0.38
N LEU A 286 -3.77 -8.06 0.30
CA LEU A 286 -5.24 -8.09 0.19
C LEU A 286 -5.69 -8.81 -1.08
N ARG A 287 -4.97 -8.61 -2.19
CA ARG A 287 -5.28 -9.18 -3.49
C ARG A 287 -4.99 -10.69 -3.54
N ALA A 288 -3.85 -11.12 -3.02
CA ALA A 288 -3.54 -12.54 -2.86
C ALA A 288 -4.60 -13.26 -2.02
N ARG A 289 -5.08 -12.59 -0.95
CA ARG A 289 -6.17 -13.08 -0.12
C ARG A 289 -7.51 -13.10 -0.85
N LEU A 290 -7.84 -12.06 -1.62
CA LEU A 290 -9.06 -12.00 -2.43
C LEU A 290 -9.12 -13.17 -3.43
N LEU A 291 -8.02 -13.42 -4.14
CA LEU A 291 -7.93 -14.51 -5.12
C LEU A 291 -7.98 -15.90 -4.47
N THR A 292 -7.33 -16.08 -3.31
CA THR A 292 -7.22 -17.39 -2.66
C THR A 292 -8.45 -17.75 -1.82
N ASP A 293 -8.89 -16.82 -0.96
CA ASP A 293 -9.95 -17.08 0.02
C ASP A 293 -11.35 -16.76 -0.55
N HIS A 294 -11.44 -15.84 -1.52
CA HIS A 294 -12.71 -15.30 -2.02
C HIS A 294 -12.77 -15.20 -3.56
N PRO A 295 -12.53 -16.28 -4.33
CA PRO A 295 -12.39 -16.21 -5.78
C PRO A 295 -13.64 -15.67 -6.51
N ARG A 296 -14.85 -15.98 -6.00
CA ARG A 296 -16.10 -15.42 -6.56
C ARG A 296 -16.19 -13.91 -6.37
N LEU A 297 -15.80 -13.42 -5.20
CA LEU A 297 -15.75 -11.99 -4.92
C LEU A 297 -14.69 -11.30 -5.79
N ALA A 298 -13.57 -11.98 -6.07
CA ALA A 298 -12.52 -11.47 -6.95
C ALA A 298 -13.06 -11.22 -8.36
N GLU A 299 -13.77 -12.20 -8.93
CA GLU A 299 -14.40 -12.08 -10.24
C GLU A 299 -15.45 -10.95 -10.26
N GLU A 300 -16.35 -10.92 -9.27
CA GLU A 300 -17.38 -9.89 -9.14
C GLU A 300 -16.78 -8.49 -9.01
N ALA A 301 -15.76 -8.32 -8.16
CA ALA A 301 -15.11 -7.04 -7.93
C ALA A 301 -14.36 -6.55 -9.17
N THR A 302 -13.61 -7.43 -9.83
CA THR A 302 -12.85 -7.13 -11.05
C THR A 302 -13.77 -6.66 -12.17
N ARG A 303 -14.87 -7.40 -12.41
CA ARG A 303 -15.88 -7.03 -13.40
C ARG A 303 -16.54 -5.69 -13.07
N ALA A 304 -16.96 -5.49 -11.82
CA ALA A 304 -17.60 -4.25 -11.39
C ALA A 304 -16.68 -3.04 -11.54
N VAL A 305 -15.40 -3.18 -11.18
CA VAL A 305 -14.37 -2.13 -11.33
C VAL A 305 -14.20 -1.77 -12.81
N ILE A 306 -13.95 -2.77 -13.67
CA ILE A 306 -13.70 -2.54 -15.10
C ILE A 306 -14.91 -1.90 -15.77
N THR A 307 -16.13 -2.38 -15.51
CA THR A 307 -17.35 -1.75 -16.04
C THR A 307 -17.45 -0.27 -15.66
N ARG A 308 -17.19 0.09 -14.39
CA ARG A 308 -17.24 1.49 -13.94
C ARG A 308 -16.12 2.36 -14.55
N LEU A 309 -14.93 1.80 -14.72
CA LEU A 309 -13.82 2.49 -15.38
C LEU A 309 -14.15 2.74 -16.86
N MET A 310 -14.76 1.78 -17.55
CA MET A 310 -15.23 1.95 -18.93
C MET A 310 -16.32 3.02 -19.04
N GLU A 311 -17.34 2.98 -18.18
CA GLU A 311 -18.43 3.98 -18.14
C GLU A 311 -17.91 5.42 -17.91
N SER A 312 -16.83 5.57 -17.13
CA SER A 312 -16.21 6.86 -16.85
C SER A 312 -15.18 7.30 -17.90
N GLY A 313 -14.87 6.45 -18.89
CA GLY A 313 -13.87 6.70 -19.93
C GLY A 313 -12.42 6.44 -19.51
N ALA A 314 -12.19 5.91 -18.30
CA ALA A 314 -10.87 5.55 -17.78
C ALA A 314 -10.37 4.20 -18.33
N ILE A 315 -10.29 4.08 -19.65
CA ILE A 315 -10.00 2.81 -20.36
C ILE A 315 -8.61 2.28 -20.01
N ALA A 316 -7.62 3.17 -19.83
CA ALA A 316 -6.28 2.76 -19.46
C ALA A 316 -6.25 2.01 -18.13
N ASP A 317 -6.95 2.53 -17.12
CA ASP A 317 -7.04 1.90 -15.81
C ASP A 317 -7.80 0.57 -15.89
N ALA A 318 -8.84 0.48 -16.72
CA ALA A 318 -9.57 -0.78 -16.95
C ALA A 318 -8.66 -1.89 -17.51
N ILE A 319 -7.83 -1.54 -18.50
CA ILE A 319 -6.84 -2.46 -19.08
C ILE A 319 -5.82 -2.89 -18.02
N LEU A 320 -5.29 -1.94 -17.24
CA LEU A 320 -4.31 -2.24 -16.20
C LEU A 320 -4.90 -3.13 -15.11
N VAL A 321 -6.15 -2.93 -14.72
CA VAL A 321 -6.85 -3.82 -13.78
C VAL A 321 -7.00 -5.23 -14.35
N ALA A 322 -7.39 -5.37 -15.62
CA ALA A 322 -7.56 -6.68 -16.25
C ALA A 322 -6.24 -7.46 -16.33
N ILE A 323 -5.14 -6.78 -16.71
CA ILE A 323 -3.79 -7.35 -16.73
C ILE A 323 -3.35 -7.74 -15.32
N ASP A 324 -3.50 -6.81 -14.37
CA ASP A 324 -3.07 -7.04 -13.00
C ASP A 324 -3.79 -8.27 -12.43
N MET A 325 -5.11 -8.38 -12.61
CA MET A 325 -5.94 -9.48 -12.12
C MET A 325 -5.79 -10.79 -12.93
N ASP A 326 -4.94 -10.80 -13.97
CA ASP A 326 -4.74 -11.93 -14.89
C ASP A 326 -6.05 -12.43 -15.55
N ASP A 327 -7.03 -11.53 -15.75
CA ASP A 327 -8.30 -11.82 -16.40
C ASP A 327 -8.21 -11.49 -17.89
N LEU A 328 -7.64 -12.44 -18.64
CA LEU A 328 -7.36 -12.28 -20.07
C LEU A 328 -8.64 -12.17 -20.91
N ASP A 329 -9.72 -12.83 -20.50
CA ASP A 329 -11.01 -12.75 -21.20
C ASP A 329 -11.60 -11.34 -21.10
N LEU A 330 -11.55 -10.75 -19.90
CA LEU A 330 -12.00 -9.38 -19.69
C LEU A 330 -11.08 -8.37 -20.36
N LEU A 331 -9.76 -8.63 -20.40
CA LEU A 331 -8.82 -7.82 -21.16
C LEU A 331 -9.15 -7.81 -22.67
N VAL A 332 -9.45 -8.98 -23.25
CA VAL A 332 -9.90 -9.08 -24.65
C VAL A 332 -11.17 -8.26 -24.85
N HIS A 333 -12.17 -8.41 -23.98
CA HIS A 333 -13.42 -7.66 -24.07
C HIS A 333 -13.22 -6.13 -24.09
N VAL A 334 -12.38 -5.61 -23.18
CA VAL A 334 -12.07 -4.16 -23.12
C VAL A 334 -11.35 -3.70 -24.39
N LEU A 335 -10.42 -4.50 -24.91
CA LEU A 335 -9.70 -4.18 -26.14
C LEU A 335 -10.61 -4.23 -27.37
N GLU A 336 -11.50 -5.21 -27.50
CA GLU A 336 -12.42 -5.30 -28.64
C GLU A 336 -13.31 -4.05 -28.74
N GLU A 337 -13.71 -3.47 -27.61
CA GLU A 337 -14.51 -2.25 -27.58
C GLU A 337 -13.69 -0.98 -27.81
N HIS A 338 -12.45 -0.90 -27.30
CA HIS A 338 -11.73 0.38 -27.20
C HIS A 338 -10.36 0.45 -27.88
N ALA A 339 -9.80 -0.65 -28.41
CA ALA A 339 -8.45 -0.66 -28.96
C ALA A 339 -8.28 0.33 -30.14
N ASN A 340 -9.31 0.52 -30.97
CA ASN A 340 -9.28 1.49 -32.06
C ASN A 340 -9.18 2.93 -31.57
N VAL A 341 -9.93 3.27 -30.51
CA VAL A 341 -9.88 4.61 -29.90
C VAL A 341 -8.50 4.87 -29.31
N LEU A 342 -7.97 3.90 -28.55
CA LEU A 342 -6.63 3.97 -27.96
C LEU A 342 -5.54 4.11 -29.03
N LEU A 343 -5.68 3.41 -30.15
CA LEU A 343 -4.75 3.46 -31.27
C LEU A 343 -4.74 4.84 -31.94
N LEU A 344 -5.91 5.48 -32.09
CA LEU A 344 -6.03 6.84 -32.61
C LEU A 344 -5.50 7.89 -31.63
N GLN A 345 -5.62 7.65 -30.32
CA GLN A 345 -5.03 8.49 -29.26
C GLN A 345 -3.51 8.30 -29.12
N GLY A 346 -2.92 7.34 -29.84
CA GLY A 346 -1.48 7.07 -29.80
C GLY A 346 -1.02 6.31 -28.55
N ALA A 347 -1.93 5.61 -27.84
CA ALA A 347 -1.64 4.82 -26.65
C ALA A 347 -0.92 3.48 -26.97
N PHE A 348 0.12 3.54 -27.82
CA PHE A 348 0.81 2.36 -28.35
C PHE A 348 1.52 1.55 -27.25
N ALA A 349 2.07 2.20 -26.23
CA ALA A 349 2.74 1.52 -25.12
C ALA A 349 1.76 0.67 -24.30
N LEU A 350 0.59 1.23 -23.98
CA LEU A 350 -0.47 0.51 -23.27
C LEU A 350 -0.99 -0.66 -24.10
N LEU A 351 -1.31 -0.43 -25.39
CA LEU A 351 -1.76 -1.50 -26.28
C LEU A 351 -0.70 -2.59 -26.45
N ARG A 352 0.59 -2.22 -26.50
CA ARG A 352 1.69 -3.18 -26.59
C ARG A 352 1.76 -4.04 -25.33
N LEU A 353 1.71 -3.41 -24.16
CA LEU A 353 1.62 -4.12 -22.88
C LEU A 353 0.44 -5.10 -22.88
N SER A 354 -0.76 -4.66 -23.29
CA SER A 354 -1.95 -5.52 -23.34
C SER A 354 -1.77 -6.73 -24.25
N PHE A 355 -1.23 -6.54 -25.47
CA PHE A 355 -1.02 -7.65 -26.41
C PHE A 355 0.10 -8.59 -25.97
N ASP A 356 1.10 -8.09 -25.26
CA ASP A 356 2.16 -8.93 -24.70
C ASP A 356 1.62 -9.77 -23.52
N SER A 357 0.75 -9.20 -22.68
CA SER A 357 0.05 -9.93 -21.61
C SER A 357 -0.88 -11.04 -22.13
N LEU A 358 -1.62 -10.79 -23.23
CA LEU A 358 -2.50 -11.81 -23.83
C LEU A 358 -1.73 -12.98 -24.44
N GLY A 359 -0.48 -12.76 -24.87
CA GLY A 359 0.26 -13.72 -25.68
C GLY A 359 -0.42 -14.02 -27.02
N ALA A 360 0.14 -14.97 -27.78
CA ALA A 360 -0.37 -15.33 -29.11
C ALA A 360 -1.63 -16.21 -29.09
N VAL A 361 -1.99 -16.77 -27.94
CA VAL A 361 -2.97 -17.87 -27.83
C VAL A 361 -4.38 -17.37 -27.49
N ASN A 362 -4.52 -16.24 -26.80
CA ASN A 362 -5.79 -15.80 -26.22
C ASN A 362 -6.59 -14.83 -27.09
N ILE A 363 -6.12 -14.53 -28.31
CA ILE A 363 -6.86 -13.74 -29.27
C ILE A 363 -7.41 -14.68 -30.33
N ASP A 364 -8.74 -14.74 -30.49
CA ASP A 364 -9.35 -15.45 -31.61
C ASP A 364 -8.67 -15.02 -32.91
N GLN A 365 -8.29 -15.98 -33.75
CA GLN A 365 -7.64 -15.72 -35.03
C GLN A 365 -8.48 -14.83 -35.94
N MET A 366 -9.80 -14.76 -35.69
CA MET A 366 -10.74 -13.92 -36.42
C MET A 366 -11.05 -12.59 -35.71
N SER A 367 -10.46 -12.29 -34.56
CA SER A 367 -10.70 -11.02 -33.86
C SER A 367 -10.07 -9.83 -34.62
N PRO A 368 -10.75 -8.67 -34.75
CA PRO A 368 -10.20 -7.42 -35.25
C PRO A 368 -8.90 -6.98 -34.56
N LEU A 369 -8.71 -7.40 -33.31
CA LEU A 369 -7.51 -7.15 -32.52
C LEU A 369 -6.21 -7.62 -33.19
N ASN A 370 -6.25 -8.66 -34.02
CA ASN A 370 -5.07 -9.10 -34.76
C ASN A 370 -4.54 -8.00 -35.70
N GLY A 371 -5.44 -7.25 -36.34
CA GLY A 371 -5.07 -6.12 -37.21
C GLY A 371 -4.51 -4.96 -36.40
N VAL A 372 -5.14 -4.64 -35.26
CA VAL A 372 -4.67 -3.58 -34.35
C VAL A 372 -3.28 -3.90 -33.80
N ARG A 373 -3.03 -5.15 -33.39
CA ARG A 373 -1.73 -5.62 -32.90
C ARG A 373 -0.60 -5.38 -33.91
N LEU A 374 -0.86 -5.63 -35.19
CA LEU A 374 0.12 -5.35 -36.27
C LEU A 374 0.44 -3.87 -36.36
N ARG A 375 -0.56 -2.99 -36.25
CA ARG A 375 -0.33 -1.55 -36.22
C ARG A 375 0.52 -1.16 -35.02
N VAL A 376 0.26 -1.71 -33.84
CA VAL A 376 1.06 -1.45 -32.64
C VAL A 376 2.51 -1.89 -32.83
N LEU A 377 2.77 -3.11 -33.34
CA LEU A 377 4.13 -3.61 -33.61
C LEU A 377 4.96 -2.65 -34.48
N VAL A 378 4.36 -2.09 -35.54
CA VAL A 378 5.06 -1.11 -36.40
C VAL A 378 5.40 0.16 -35.61
N HIS A 379 4.49 0.66 -34.77
CA HIS A 379 4.70 1.89 -34.01
C HIS A 379 5.67 1.70 -32.84
N THR A 380 5.80 0.47 -32.31
CA THR A 380 6.71 0.15 -31.20
C THR A 380 8.06 -0.40 -31.67
N GLY A 381 8.41 -0.23 -32.95
CA GLY A 381 9.77 -0.50 -33.45
C GLY A 381 10.02 -1.90 -34.01
N PHE A 382 8.97 -2.66 -34.35
CA PHE A 382 9.09 -4.01 -34.94
C PHE A 382 8.46 -4.10 -36.35
N PRO A 383 8.90 -3.27 -37.32
CA PRO A 383 8.28 -3.21 -38.64
C PRO A 383 8.46 -4.50 -39.47
N GLU A 384 9.58 -5.23 -39.37
CA GLU A 384 9.79 -6.50 -40.07
C GLU A 384 8.80 -7.57 -39.60
N ALA A 385 8.69 -7.74 -38.28
CA ALA A 385 7.77 -8.72 -37.68
C ALA A 385 6.31 -8.39 -38.05
N ALA A 386 5.94 -7.10 -38.03
CA ALA A 386 4.62 -6.67 -38.45
C ALA A 386 4.35 -6.97 -39.94
N LEU A 387 5.32 -6.74 -40.82
CA LEU A 387 5.19 -7.01 -42.26
C LEU A 387 4.96 -8.50 -42.54
N GLU A 388 5.76 -9.37 -41.91
CA GLU A 388 5.64 -10.83 -42.03
C GLU A 388 4.28 -11.32 -41.52
N GLN A 389 3.89 -10.93 -40.31
CA GLN A 389 2.62 -11.33 -39.71
C GLN A 389 1.42 -10.79 -40.48
N ALA A 390 1.47 -9.57 -41.01
CA ALA A 390 0.41 -9.01 -41.84
C ALA A 390 0.25 -9.76 -43.15
N ALA A 391 1.35 -10.12 -43.82
CA ALA A 391 1.30 -10.92 -45.05
C ALA A 391 0.73 -12.32 -44.80
N ALA A 392 1.09 -12.95 -43.68
CA ALA A 392 0.52 -14.24 -43.28
C ALA A 392 -0.99 -14.14 -43.00
N LEU A 393 -1.43 -13.07 -42.32
CA LEU A 393 -2.83 -12.83 -42.00
C LEU A 393 -3.68 -12.61 -43.26
N LEU A 394 -3.21 -11.77 -44.19
CA LEU A 394 -3.90 -11.44 -45.43
C LEU A 394 -4.02 -12.62 -46.41
N ARG A 395 -3.20 -13.66 -46.29
CA ARG A 395 -3.31 -14.91 -47.08
C ARG A 395 -4.44 -15.82 -46.62
N LYS A 396 -5.04 -15.59 -45.44
CA LYS A 396 -6.16 -16.42 -44.96
C LYS A 396 -7.41 -16.17 -45.81
N LYS A 397 -8.17 -17.24 -46.09
CA LYS A 397 -9.37 -17.20 -46.97
C LYS A 397 -10.49 -16.30 -46.44
N SER A 398 -10.63 -16.22 -45.12
CA SER A 398 -11.62 -15.39 -44.44
C SER A 398 -10.91 -14.54 -43.40
N VAL A 399 -10.94 -13.23 -43.59
CA VAL A 399 -10.41 -12.22 -42.68
C VAL A 399 -11.46 -11.12 -42.60
N PRO A 400 -11.89 -10.70 -41.39
CA PRO A 400 -12.83 -9.58 -41.26
C PRO A 400 -12.30 -8.32 -41.96
N ALA A 401 -13.21 -7.53 -42.53
CA ALA A 401 -12.85 -6.35 -43.32
C ALA A 401 -11.99 -5.36 -42.52
N GLU A 402 -12.34 -5.14 -41.26
CA GLU A 402 -11.60 -4.28 -40.33
C GLU A 402 -10.18 -4.79 -40.05
N THR A 403 -10.04 -6.09 -39.80
CA THR A 403 -8.72 -6.73 -39.60
C THR A 403 -7.85 -6.58 -40.84
N ARG A 404 -8.44 -6.79 -42.04
CA ARG A 404 -7.76 -6.60 -43.32
C ARG A 404 -7.30 -5.16 -43.51
N PHE A 405 -8.16 -4.20 -43.22
CA PHE A 405 -7.84 -2.78 -43.29
C PHE A 405 -6.63 -2.41 -42.40
N HIS A 406 -6.66 -2.82 -41.13
CA HIS A 406 -5.53 -2.56 -40.23
C HIS A 406 -4.24 -3.27 -40.63
N ALA A 407 -4.32 -4.50 -41.15
CA ALA A 407 -3.16 -5.22 -41.65
C ALA A 407 -2.51 -4.51 -42.84
N LEU A 408 -3.30 -4.01 -43.80
CA LEU A 408 -2.79 -3.25 -44.94
C LEU A 408 -2.12 -1.94 -44.49
N LEU A 409 -2.74 -1.20 -43.57
CA LEU A 409 -2.14 0.01 -43.00
C LEU A 409 -0.81 -0.29 -42.28
N ALA A 410 -0.74 -1.42 -41.57
CA ALA A 410 0.49 -1.88 -40.93
C ALA A 410 1.58 -2.20 -41.97
N GLN A 411 1.26 -2.92 -43.06
CA GLN A 411 2.21 -3.21 -44.14
C GLN A 411 2.75 -1.94 -44.80
N ILE A 412 1.86 -1.01 -45.16
CA ILE A 412 2.23 0.28 -45.76
C ILE A 412 3.23 1.02 -44.86
N ARG A 413 2.92 1.11 -43.56
CA ARG A 413 3.76 1.84 -42.62
C ARG A 413 5.07 1.10 -42.30
N ALA A 414 5.05 -0.23 -42.25
CA ALA A 414 6.25 -1.05 -42.09
C ALA A 414 7.20 -0.89 -43.28
N LEU A 415 6.71 -1.03 -44.51
CA LEU A 415 7.52 -0.86 -45.73
C LEU A 415 8.14 0.54 -45.79
N LYS A 416 7.36 1.57 -45.42
CA LYS A 416 7.87 2.94 -45.31
C LYS A 416 8.95 3.08 -44.23
N ALA A 417 8.75 2.49 -43.05
CA ALA A 417 9.74 2.52 -41.97
C ALA A 417 11.05 1.81 -42.35
N LEU A 418 10.97 0.79 -43.21
CA LEU A 418 12.10 0.01 -43.72
C LEU A 418 12.76 0.60 -44.98
N GLY A 419 12.21 1.67 -45.57
CA GLY A 419 12.70 2.24 -46.83
C GLY A 419 12.51 1.32 -48.05
N ARG A 420 11.51 0.43 -48.04
CA ARG A 420 11.22 -0.54 -49.11
C ARG A 420 10.22 0.01 -50.14
N ASP A 421 10.60 1.11 -50.79
CA ASP A 421 9.69 1.89 -51.66
C ASP A 421 9.11 1.10 -52.85
N VAL A 422 9.90 0.21 -53.45
CA VAL A 422 9.46 -0.62 -54.60
C VAL A 422 8.30 -1.55 -54.20
N GLU A 423 8.40 -2.18 -53.03
CA GLU A 423 7.36 -3.07 -52.51
C GLU A 423 6.13 -2.29 -52.07
N LEU A 424 6.34 -1.06 -51.56
CA LEU A 424 5.25 -0.17 -51.21
C LEU A 424 4.42 0.23 -52.43
N THR A 425 5.06 0.61 -53.54
CA THR A 425 4.35 0.93 -54.80
C THR A 425 3.56 -0.27 -55.31
N ARG A 426 4.17 -1.46 -55.31
CA ARG A 426 3.50 -2.69 -55.70
C ARG A 426 2.27 -2.99 -54.84
N LEU A 427 2.37 -2.84 -53.52
CA LEU A 427 1.25 -3.05 -52.60
C LEU A 427 0.09 -2.08 -52.90
N PHE A 428 0.38 -0.82 -53.23
CA PHE A 428 -0.64 0.17 -53.62
C PHE A 428 -1.36 -0.21 -54.91
N ASP A 429 -0.62 -0.69 -55.91
CA ASP A 429 -1.22 -1.13 -57.18
C ASP A 429 -2.14 -2.34 -56.96
N GLU A 430 -1.69 -3.33 -56.19
CA GLU A 430 -2.47 -4.54 -55.84
C GLU A 430 -3.73 -4.22 -55.00
N THR A 431 -3.63 -3.30 -54.03
CA THR A 431 -4.80 -2.88 -53.22
C THR A 431 -5.77 -2.01 -53.99
N ARG A 432 -5.30 -1.14 -54.89
CA ARG A 432 -6.15 -0.32 -55.74
C ARG A 432 -6.99 -1.16 -56.70
N GLU A 433 -6.43 -2.21 -57.29
CA GLU A 433 -7.20 -3.17 -58.10
C GLU A 433 -8.25 -3.95 -57.28
N SER A 434 -7.97 -4.21 -56.00
CA SER A 434 -8.88 -4.89 -55.07
C SER A 434 -10.05 -4.03 -54.56
N VAL A 435 -9.85 -2.71 -54.37
CA VAL A 435 -10.82 -1.81 -53.71
C VAL A 435 -11.81 -1.17 -54.70
N ILE A 436 -11.44 -1.04 -55.97
CA ILE A 436 -12.31 -0.47 -57.03
C ILE A 436 -13.55 -1.34 -57.33
N GLY A 437 -13.69 -2.53 -56.71
CA GLY A 437 -14.87 -3.40 -56.79
C GLY A 437 -15.86 -3.33 -55.62
N ALA A 438 -15.56 -2.67 -54.49
CA ALA A 438 -16.46 -2.65 -53.32
C ALA A 438 -16.30 -1.40 -52.44
N ASP A 439 -17.35 -0.58 -52.43
CA ASP A 439 -17.70 0.51 -51.48
C ASP A 439 -16.68 1.67 -51.26
N PRO A 440 -16.96 2.93 -51.64
CA PRO A 440 -15.99 4.02 -51.68
C PRO A 440 -15.76 4.77 -50.34
N VAL A 441 -16.10 4.16 -49.19
CA VAL A 441 -15.96 4.79 -47.85
C VAL A 441 -14.78 4.21 -47.04
N LEU A 442 -14.15 3.13 -47.49
CA LEU A 442 -12.88 2.59 -46.95
C LEU A 442 -11.67 3.10 -47.75
#